data_AF-A0A927CD46-F1
#
_entry.id   AF-A0A927CD46-F1
#
_cell.length_a   1.000
_cell.length_b   1.000
_cell.length_c   1.000
_cell.angle_alpha   90.00
_cell.angle_beta   90.00
_cell.angle_gamma   90.00
#
_symmetry.space_group_name_H-M   'P 1'
#
loop_
_entity.id
_entity.type
_entity.pdbx_description
1 polymer ?
#
loop_
_entity_poly.entity_id
_entity_poly.type
_entity_poly.pdbx_seq_one_letter_code
_entity_poly.pdbx_strand_id
1 'polypeptide(L)'
;MGKKKKKKTNTPGVKQMNRGERLASAASSWLETYNGKRRIRGYRKHFGVDAGTAIAELSQLGVLLTGEEIQKARQGERAAANAKQARKKKRLQRQKEQQEVDTWSDGTFAYIAGYTDWGFPYGITWEEMERIADQVSLDRTVSPRSHRNHRRQSTADEAEWPLVQAREAEEVPFDLEECMKYYADVEVPFEIGQTARIAPPIEGAFCEMADTTPDGLGFDPNFAQNGEE
;
A
#
# COMPACT_ATOMS: atom_id res chain seq x y z
N MET A 1 35.98 -28.46 18.32
CA MET A 1 35.03 -27.85 17.37
C MET A 1 33.97 -28.86 16.97
N GLY A 2 32.80 -28.88 17.64
CA GLY A 2 31.74 -29.85 17.35
C GLY A 2 31.01 -29.53 16.04
N LYS A 3 30.91 -30.49 15.13
CA LYS A 3 30.13 -30.34 13.89
C LYS A 3 28.65 -30.12 14.24
N LYS A 4 28.09 -28.97 13.87
CA LYS A 4 26.65 -28.68 14.04
C LYS A 4 25.83 -29.74 13.29
N LYS A 5 24.95 -30.45 14.00
CA LYS A 5 24.02 -31.41 13.39
C LYS A 5 23.08 -30.67 12.42
N LYS A 6 22.98 -31.15 11.18
CA LYS A 6 22.04 -30.60 10.19
C LYS A 6 20.60 -30.82 10.67
N LYS A 7 19.79 -29.76 10.70
CA LYS A 7 18.36 -29.84 11.00
C LYS A 7 17.69 -30.71 9.94
N LYS A 8 16.83 -31.66 10.36
CA LYS A 8 16.02 -32.46 9.44
C LYS A 8 15.00 -31.54 8.76
N THR A 9 14.94 -31.57 7.43
CA THR A 9 13.94 -30.86 6.65
C THR A 9 12.60 -31.59 6.76
N ASN A 10 11.52 -30.85 7.06
CA ASN A 10 10.15 -31.39 7.12
C ASN A 10 9.56 -31.71 5.73
N THR A 11 10.38 -31.69 4.68
CA THR A 11 9.94 -31.97 3.31
C THR A 11 9.79 -33.49 3.12
N PRO A 12 8.65 -33.98 2.61
CA PRO A 12 8.47 -35.40 2.35
C PRO A 12 9.58 -35.98 1.47
N GLY A 13 10.10 -37.16 1.81
CA GLY A 13 11.22 -37.80 1.10
C GLY A 13 10.96 -37.99 -0.40
N VAL A 14 9.71 -38.25 -0.78
CA VAL A 14 9.27 -38.36 -2.18
C VAL A 14 9.60 -37.11 -3.02
N LYS A 15 9.58 -35.92 -2.41
CA LYS A 15 9.91 -34.65 -3.08
C LYS A 15 11.41 -34.33 -3.09
N GLN A 16 12.20 -35.13 -2.39
CA GLN A 16 13.66 -35.01 -2.35
C GLN A 16 14.35 -36.03 -3.26
N MET A 17 13.57 -36.94 -3.88
CA MET A 17 14.08 -37.97 -4.78
C MET A 17 14.81 -37.36 -5.97
N ASN A 18 15.92 -38.00 -6.35
CA ASN A 18 16.62 -37.67 -7.57
C ASN A 18 15.80 -38.11 -8.80
N ARG A 19 16.21 -37.68 -10.00
CA ARG A 19 15.47 -37.97 -11.23
C ARG A 19 15.32 -39.48 -11.52
N GLY A 20 16.37 -40.27 -11.29
CA GLY A 20 16.33 -41.71 -11.53
C GLY A 20 15.37 -42.42 -10.59
N GLU A 21 15.41 -42.08 -9.31
CA GLU A 21 14.50 -42.58 -8.28
C GLU A 21 13.05 -42.21 -8.59
N ARG A 22 12.79 -40.98 -9.04
CA ARG A 22 11.45 -40.55 -9.46
C ARG A 22 10.92 -41.37 -10.62
N LEU A 23 11.74 -41.58 -11.66
CA LEU A 23 11.33 -42.38 -12.83
C LEU A 23 11.06 -43.83 -12.43
N ALA A 24 11.94 -44.44 -11.63
CA ALA A 24 11.76 -45.81 -11.14
C ALA A 24 10.50 -45.94 -10.26
N SER A 25 10.34 -45.07 -9.26
CA SER A 25 9.15 -45.07 -8.38
C SER A 25 7.86 -44.76 -9.16
N ALA A 26 7.93 -43.89 -10.16
CA ALA A 26 6.77 -43.54 -10.96
C ALA A 26 6.31 -44.71 -11.84
N ALA A 27 7.27 -45.40 -12.47
CA ALA A 27 7.02 -46.60 -13.26
C ALA A 27 6.43 -47.72 -12.42
N SER A 28 6.97 -47.96 -11.22
CA SER A 28 6.59 -49.11 -10.40
C SER A 28 5.30 -48.96 -9.62
N SER A 29 4.95 -47.78 -9.09
CA SER A 29 3.84 -47.66 -8.13
C SER A 29 2.91 -46.49 -8.37
N TRP A 30 3.46 -45.32 -8.72
CA TRP A 30 2.65 -44.12 -8.83
C TRP A 30 1.66 -44.20 -10.00
N LEU A 31 2.11 -44.67 -11.17
CA LEU A 31 1.23 -44.80 -12.33
C LEU A 31 0.10 -45.81 -12.11
N GLU A 32 0.36 -46.91 -11.40
CA GLU A 32 -0.66 -47.91 -11.04
C GLU A 32 -1.70 -47.33 -10.07
N THR A 33 -1.25 -46.54 -9.10
CA THR A 33 -2.11 -45.97 -8.05
C THR A 33 -2.88 -44.73 -8.54
N TYR A 34 -2.36 -44.02 -9.54
CA TYR A 34 -2.88 -42.71 -9.94
C TYR A 34 -4.12 -42.80 -10.83
N ASN A 35 -5.31 -42.70 -10.23
CA ASN A 35 -6.60 -42.67 -10.94
C ASN A 35 -7.09 -41.25 -11.33
N GLY A 36 -6.17 -40.27 -11.45
CA GLY A 36 -6.54 -38.88 -11.71
C GLY A 36 -6.58 -38.52 -13.20
N LYS A 37 -7.54 -37.68 -13.62
CA LYS A 37 -7.60 -37.17 -15.00
C LYS A 37 -6.40 -36.27 -15.38
N ARG A 38 -5.78 -35.59 -14.42
CA ARG A 38 -4.74 -34.55 -14.68
C ARG A 38 -3.34 -35.07 -14.38
N ARG A 39 -2.83 -35.96 -15.23
CA ARG A 39 -1.54 -36.66 -15.03
C ARG A 39 -0.38 -35.71 -14.72
N ILE A 40 -0.19 -34.67 -15.53
CA ILE A 40 0.89 -33.68 -15.35
C ILE A 40 0.77 -33.00 -13.96
N ARG A 41 -0.43 -32.54 -13.58
CA ARG A 41 -0.64 -31.89 -12.28
C ARG A 41 -0.44 -32.86 -11.11
N GLY A 42 -0.89 -34.10 -11.26
CA GLY A 42 -0.69 -35.17 -10.27
C GLY A 42 0.78 -35.43 -10.02
N TYR A 43 1.55 -35.63 -11.08
CA TYR A 43 2.97 -35.92 -11.04
C TYR A 43 3.75 -34.80 -10.32
N ARG A 44 3.49 -33.55 -10.71
CA ARG A 44 4.07 -32.36 -10.06
C ARG A 44 3.78 -32.28 -8.58
N LYS A 45 2.54 -32.59 -8.16
CA LYS A 45 2.15 -32.51 -6.75
C LYS A 45 2.82 -33.60 -5.91
N HIS A 46 2.93 -34.80 -6.49
CA HIS A 46 3.50 -35.96 -5.83
C HIS A 46 5.01 -35.80 -5.62
N PHE A 47 5.75 -35.52 -6.71
CA PHE A 47 7.21 -35.45 -6.70
C PHE A 47 7.78 -34.03 -6.52
N GLY A 48 6.96 -32.99 -6.53
CA GLY A 48 7.40 -31.61 -6.30
C GLY A 48 8.14 -30.96 -7.47
N VAL A 49 7.88 -31.39 -8.71
CA VAL A 49 8.57 -30.89 -9.92
C VAL A 49 7.80 -29.79 -10.66
N ASP A 50 8.49 -29.07 -11.55
CA ASP A 50 7.93 -28.09 -12.48
C ASP A 50 7.14 -28.76 -13.63
N ALA A 51 6.40 -27.96 -14.40
CA ALA A 51 5.56 -28.54 -15.46
C ALA A 51 6.39 -29.11 -16.62
N GLY A 52 7.49 -28.45 -17.00
CA GLY A 52 8.41 -28.92 -18.03
C GLY A 52 9.01 -30.28 -17.70
N THR A 53 9.58 -30.42 -16.49
CA THR A 53 10.13 -31.70 -16.03
C THR A 53 9.08 -32.79 -15.95
N ALA A 54 7.88 -32.51 -15.44
CA ALA A 54 6.81 -33.49 -15.40
C ALA A 54 6.40 -33.98 -16.80
N ILE A 55 6.33 -33.09 -17.79
CA ILE A 55 6.03 -33.46 -19.18
C ILE A 55 7.13 -34.37 -19.74
N ALA A 56 8.40 -34.01 -19.54
CA ALA A 56 9.53 -34.80 -20.02
C ALA A 56 9.59 -36.19 -19.37
N GLU A 57 9.44 -36.27 -18.05
CA GLU A 57 9.49 -37.53 -17.30
C GLU A 57 8.28 -38.44 -17.63
N LEU A 58 7.07 -37.89 -17.72
CA LEU A 58 5.89 -38.67 -18.15
C LEU A 58 6.00 -39.16 -19.59
N SER A 59 6.60 -38.37 -20.49
CA SER A 59 6.87 -38.79 -21.86
C SER A 59 7.88 -39.94 -21.91
N GLN A 60 8.88 -39.96 -21.03
CA GLN A 60 9.85 -41.06 -20.94
C GLN A 60 9.23 -42.35 -20.40
N LEU A 61 8.24 -42.23 -19.52
CA LEU A 61 7.47 -43.35 -18.97
C LEU A 61 6.42 -43.89 -19.96
N GLY A 62 6.35 -43.35 -21.19
CA GLY A 62 5.40 -43.79 -22.22
C GLY A 62 3.95 -43.37 -21.97
N VAL A 63 3.72 -42.38 -21.10
CA VAL A 63 2.37 -41.90 -20.81
C VAL A 63 1.87 -41.01 -21.95
N LEU A 64 0.73 -41.38 -22.54
CA LEU A 64 0.08 -40.58 -23.58
C LEU A 64 -0.47 -39.28 -22.98
N LEU A 65 0.19 -38.16 -23.33
CA LEU A 65 -0.23 -36.80 -22.99
C LEU A 65 -0.78 -36.13 -24.23
N THR A 66 -1.94 -35.48 -24.13
CA THR A 66 -2.48 -34.73 -25.26
C THR A 66 -1.75 -33.39 -25.42
N GLY A 67 -1.68 -32.88 -26.65
CA GLY A 67 -1.08 -31.56 -26.91
C GLY A 67 -1.75 -30.44 -26.10
N GLU A 68 -3.06 -30.54 -25.90
CA GLU A 68 -3.83 -29.59 -25.08
C GLU A 68 -3.42 -29.60 -23.60
N GLU A 69 -3.18 -30.78 -23.02
CA GLU A 69 -2.71 -30.90 -21.63
C GLU A 69 -1.34 -30.23 -21.44
N ILE A 70 -0.43 -30.43 -22.41
CA ILE A 70 0.90 -29.82 -22.43
C ILE A 70 0.78 -28.30 -22.54
N GLN A 71 -0.04 -27.81 -23.47
CA GLN A 71 -0.26 -26.37 -23.64
C GLN A 71 -0.85 -25.74 -22.39
N LYS A 72 -1.88 -26.35 -21.81
CA LYS A 72 -2.51 -25.87 -20.57
C LYS A 72 -1.54 -25.83 -19.40
N ALA A 73 -0.68 -26.84 -19.25
CA ALA A 73 0.34 -26.87 -18.23
C ALA A 73 1.37 -25.74 -18.40
N ARG A 74 1.84 -25.51 -19.63
CA ARG A 74 2.79 -24.42 -19.98
C ARG A 74 2.17 -23.04 -19.79
N GLN A 75 0.93 -22.84 -20.23
CA GLN A 75 0.20 -21.59 -20.03
C GLN A 75 0.01 -21.28 -18.54
N GLY A 76 -0.35 -22.28 -17.73
CA GLY A 76 -0.49 -22.10 -16.28
C GLY A 76 0.82 -21.70 -15.60
N GLU A 77 1.96 -22.26 -16.03
CA GLU A 77 3.28 -21.90 -15.49
C GLU A 77 3.69 -20.48 -15.88
N ARG A 78 3.46 -20.08 -17.13
CA ARG A 78 3.67 -18.69 -17.60
C ARG A 78 2.79 -17.70 -16.85
N ALA A 79 1.51 -18.00 -16.68
CA ALA A 79 0.57 -17.16 -15.95
C ALA A 79 1.00 -16.98 -14.48
N ALA A 80 1.43 -18.06 -13.82
CA ALA A 80 1.93 -18.01 -12.45
C ALA A 80 3.22 -17.18 -12.32
N ALA A 81 4.15 -17.33 -13.28
CA ALA A 81 5.37 -16.53 -13.34
C ALA A 81 5.05 -15.04 -13.51
N ASN A 82 4.17 -14.69 -14.46
CA ASN A 82 3.74 -13.32 -14.70
C ASN A 82 3.06 -12.71 -13.47
N ALA A 83 2.16 -13.46 -12.81
CA ALA A 83 1.52 -13.01 -11.57
C ALA A 83 2.53 -12.74 -10.46
N LYS A 84 3.58 -13.58 -10.32
CA LYS A 84 4.66 -13.36 -9.34
C LYS A 84 5.47 -12.10 -9.67
N GLN A 85 5.81 -11.88 -10.94
CA GLN A 85 6.53 -10.68 -11.39
C GLN A 85 5.69 -9.41 -11.16
N ALA A 86 4.41 -9.44 -11.51
CA ALA A 86 3.49 -8.32 -11.28
C ALA A 86 3.38 -7.96 -9.79
N ARG A 87 3.26 -8.96 -8.91
CA ARG A 87 3.26 -8.76 -7.45
C ARG A 87 4.58 -8.16 -6.96
N LYS A 88 5.72 -8.63 -7.48
CA LYS A 88 7.04 -8.08 -7.14
C LYS A 88 7.17 -6.62 -7.58
N LYS A 89 6.76 -6.29 -8.81
CA LYS A 89 6.76 -4.92 -9.34
C LYS A 89 5.89 -3.99 -8.50
N LYS A 90 4.67 -4.41 -8.16
CA LYS A 90 3.76 -3.64 -7.30
C LYS A 90 4.33 -3.40 -5.89
N ARG A 91 4.99 -4.41 -5.30
CA ARG A 91 5.66 -4.25 -4.00
C ARG A 91 6.81 -3.24 -4.08
N LEU A 92 7.62 -3.31 -5.13
CA LEU A 92 8.72 -2.38 -5.33
C LEU A 92 8.22 -0.96 -5.57
N GLN A 93 7.15 -0.79 -6.34
CA GLN A 93 6.54 0.51 -6.58
C GLN A 93 6.03 1.14 -5.28
N ARG A 94 5.31 0.38 -4.44
CA ARG A 94 4.87 0.87 -3.12
C ARG A 94 6.03 1.28 -2.21
N GLN A 95 7.14 0.54 -2.25
CA GLN A 95 8.33 0.91 -1.49
C GLN A 95 8.96 2.22 -1.99
N LYS A 96 8.96 2.45 -3.30
CA LYS A 96 9.42 3.72 -3.88
C LYS A 96 8.50 4.88 -3.52
N GLU A 97 7.19 4.70 -3.66
CA GLU A 97 6.20 5.71 -3.28
C GLU A 97 6.31 6.08 -1.80
N GLN A 98 6.49 5.09 -0.92
CA GLN A 98 6.74 5.34 0.51
C GLN A 98 8.05 6.11 0.74
N GLN A 99 9.12 5.74 0.04
CA GLN A 99 10.41 6.43 0.16
C GLN A 99 10.35 7.87 -0.37
N GLU A 100 9.62 8.12 -1.46
CA GLU A 100 9.41 9.46 -1.98
C GLU A 100 8.63 10.31 -0.97
N VAL A 101 7.49 9.83 -0.44
CA VAL A 101 6.72 10.54 0.58
C VAL A 101 7.57 10.87 1.82
N ASP A 102 8.40 9.93 2.26
CA ASP A 102 9.33 10.12 3.38
C ASP A 102 10.43 11.14 3.08
N THR A 103 10.81 11.32 1.81
CA THR A 103 11.82 12.31 1.39
C THR A 103 11.28 13.74 1.37
N TRP A 104 9.99 13.91 1.05
CA TRP A 104 9.34 15.24 1.04
C TRP A 104 8.77 15.64 2.41
N SER A 105 8.64 14.70 3.34
CA SER A 105 8.27 14.97 4.72
C SER A 105 9.53 15.34 5.51
N ASP A 106 9.48 16.46 6.24
CA ASP A 106 10.53 16.83 7.19
C ASP A 106 10.53 15.96 8.47
N GLY A 107 9.60 15.00 8.57
CA GLY A 107 9.45 14.11 9.71
C GLY A 107 9.01 14.80 11.00
N THR A 108 8.59 16.07 10.97
CA THR A 108 8.31 16.87 12.18
C THR A 108 6.87 16.68 12.65
N PHE A 109 5.92 16.71 11.71
CA PHE A 109 4.49 16.60 12.00
C PHE A 109 3.92 15.25 11.52
N ALA A 110 3.09 14.63 12.36
CA ALA A 110 2.26 13.49 11.99
C ALA A 110 1.01 13.92 11.21
N TYR A 111 0.48 15.11 11.51
CA TYR A 111 -0.67 15.71 10.84
C TYR A 111 -0.58 17.24 10.89
N ILE A 112 -0.68 17.91 9.73
CA ILE A 112 -0.71 19.38 9.66
C ILE A 112 -2.17 19.82 9.52
N ALA A 113 -2.66 20.59 10.49
CA ALA A 113 -4.03 21.09 10.50
C ALA A 113 -4.21 22.31 9.59
N GLY A 114 -3.14 23.08 9.38
CA GLY A 114 -3.14 24.24 8.52
C GLY A 114 -1.79 24.96 8.53
N TYR A 115 -1.75 26.07 7.81
CA TYR A 115 -0.64 27.01 7.80
C TYR A 115 -1.13 28.33 8.38
N THR A 116 -0.30 28.96 9.22
CA THR A 116 -0.54 30.33 9.70
C THR A 116 -0.40 31.33 8.54
N ASP A 117 -0.89 32.57 8.72
CA ASP A 117 -0.79 33.64 7.71
C ASP A 117 0.67 33.95 7.29
N TRP A 118 1.63 33.62 8.15
CA TRP A 118 3.07 33.73 7.90
C TRP A 118 3.68 32.48 7.24
N GLY A 119 2.87 31.48 6.88
CA GLY A 119 3.30 30.26 6.20
C GLY A 119 3.89 29.18 7.10
N PHE A 120 3.86 29.33 8.43
CA PHE A 120 4.33 28.29 9.35
C PHE A 120 3.25 27.19 9.52
N PRO A 121 3.61 25.90 9.33
CA PRO A 121 2.69 24.80 9.57
C PRO A 121 2.44 24.63 11.08
N TYR A 122 1.21 24.30 11.44
CA TYR A 122 0.87 23.85 12.79
C TYR A 122 0.01 22.59 12.72
N GLY A 123 0.17 21.73 13.71
CA GLY A 123 -0.42 20.41 13.67
C GLY A 123 0.04 19.54 14.83
N ILE A 124 -0.21 18.24 14.71
CA ILE A 124 0.16 17.22 15.71
C ILE A 124 1.49 16.64 15.30
N THR A 125 2.48 16.71 16.19
CA THR A 125 3.79 16.07 16.01
C THR A 125 3.74 14.56 16.25
N TRP A 126 4.74 13.82 15.78
CA TRP A 126 4.82 12.37 16.04
C TRP A 126 4.90 12.05 17.54
N GLU A 127 5.62 12.86 18.31
CA GLU A 127 5.72 12.70 19.77
C GLU A 127 4.38 12.94 20.47
N GLU A 128 3.63 13.96 20.06
CA GLU A 128 2.30 14.24 20.62
C GLU A 128 1.31 13.13 20.25
N MET A 129 1.37 12.64 19.02
CA MET A 129 0.53 11.54 18.56
C MET A 129 0.79 10.25 19.36
N GLU A 130 2.06 9.93 19.64
CA GLU A 130 2.43 8.79 20.49
C GLU A 130 1.92 8.96 21.93
N ARG A 131 2.10 10.15 22.53
CA ARG A 131 1.57 10.46 23.87
C ARG A 131 0.05 10.34 23.93
N ILE A 132 -0.68 10.81 22.90
CA ILE A 132 -2.13 10.69 22.81
C ILE A 132 -2.53 9.21 22.69
N ALA A 133 -1.85 8.44 21.84
CA ALA A 133 -2.13 7.01 21.69
C ALA A 133 -1.91 6.23 22.99
N ASP A 134 -0.84 6.55 23.73
CA ASP A 134 -0.55 5.96 25.03
C ASP A 134 -1.60 6.35 26.08
N GLN A 135 -2.02 7.62 26.15
CA GLN A 135 -3.10 8.05 27.04
C GLN A 135 -4.43 7.35 26.73
N VAL A 136 -4.81 7.26 25.46
CA VAL A 136 -6.03 6.55 25.04
C VAL A 136 -5.95 5.06 25.38
N SER A 137 -4.75 4.47 25.30
CA SER A 137 -4.54 3.09 25.74
C SER A 137 -4.72 2.94 27.25
N LEU A 138 -4.19 3.88 28.04
CA LEU A 138 -4.35 3.91 29.49
C LEU A 138 -5.81 4.10 29.89
N ASP A 139 -6.53 5.06 29.31
CA ASP A 139 -7.95 5.32 29.60
C ASP A 139 -8.86 4.15 29.24
N ARG A 140 -8.51 3.36 28.21
CA ARG A 140 -9.23 2.11 27.88
C ARG A 140 -9.01 1.00 28.90
N THR A 141 -7.86 1.00 29.58
CA THR A 141 -7.53 0.01 30.62
C THR A 141 -7.94 0.45 32.02
N VAL A 142 -8.18 1.75 32.23
CA VAL A 142 -8.69 2.30 33.48
C VAL A 142 -10.19 2.06 33.54
N SER A 143 -10.62 1.20 34.47
CA SER A 143 -12.04 1.01 34.76
C SER A 143 -12.68 2.38 35.06
N PRO A 144 -13.91 2.69 34.58
CA PRO A 144 -14.55 3.96 34.84
C PRO A 144 -14.43 4.30 36.31
N ARG A 145 -13.96 5.51 36.61
CA ARG A 145 -13.80 5.97 37.98
C ARG A 145 -15.16 5.82 38.63
N SER A 146 -15.32 4.80 39.48
CA SER A 146 -16.55 4.62 40.25
C SER A 146 -16.84 5.95 40.90
N HIS A 147 -18.05 6.48 40.66
CA HIS A 147 -18.67 7.56 41.43
C HIS A 147 -18.36 7.36 42.92
N ARG A 148 -17.26 7.95 43.37
CA ARG A 148 -16.85 7.85 44.75
C ARG A 148 -17.78 8.83 45.44
N ASN A 149 -18.76 8.31 46.19
CA ASN A 149 -19.60 9.11 47.07
C ASN A 149 -18.72 10.16 47.71
N HIS A 150 -18.96 11.43 47.36
CA HIS A 150 -18.22 12.55 47.90
C HIS A 150 -18.24 12.40 49.41
N ARG A 151 -17.09 12.02 49.99
CA ARG A 151 -16.88 12.14 51.41
C ARG A 151 -17.10 13.63 51.67
N ARG A 152 -18.22 13.94 52.34
CA ARG A 152 -18.58 15.29 52.74
C ARG A 152 -17.32 15.98 53.25
N GLN A 153 -16.78 16.89 52.45
CA GLN A 153 -15.84 17.86 52.99
C GLN A 153 -16.69 18.70 53.94
N SER A 154 -16.34 18.61 55.21
CA SER A 154 -16.94 19.44 56.24
C SER A 154 -16.77 20.89 55.83
N THR A 155 -17.90 21.57 55.76
CA THR A 155 -18.06 23.01 55.69
C THR A 155 -17.05 23.73 56.58
N ALA A 156 -16.10 24.43 55.97
CA ALA A 156 -15.38 25.51 56.65
C ALA A 156 -14.97 26.63 55.69
N ASP A 157 -14.69 26.34 54.41
CA ASP A 157 -14.24 27.37 53.47
C ASP A 157 -14.95 27.23 52.11
N GLU A 158 -16.26 27.51 52.07
CA GLU A 158 -16.99 27.77 50.82
C GLU A 158 -17.26 29.27 50.76
N ALA A 159 -16.39 29.98 50.04
CA ALA A 159 -16.70 31.31 49.55
C ALA A 159 -17.87 31.18 48.55
N GLU A 160 -18.95 31.87 48.87
CA GLU A 160 -20.20 31.96 48.13
C GLU A 160 -19.99 32.12 46.62
N TRP A 161 -20.35 31.08 45.84
CA TRP A 161 -20.88 31.31 44.50
C TRP A 161 -22.40 31.41 44.63
N PRO A 162 -23.02 32.50 44.15
CA PRO A 162 -24.45 32.72 44.36
C PRO A 162 -25.25 31.64 43.62
N LEU A 163 -25.97 30.85 44.41
CA LEU A 163 -26.88 29.82 43.98
C LEU A 163 -28.06 30.46 43.21
N VAL A 164 -27.98 30.47 41.88
CA VAL A 164 -29.17 30.67 41.04
C VAL A 164 -30.12 29.53 41.38
N GLN A 165 -31.30 29.88 41.90
CA GLN A 165 -32.31 28.92 42.34
C GLN A 165 -32.59 27.90 41.23
N ALA A 166 -32.33 26.63 41.52
CA ALA A 166 -32.64 25.51 40.66
C ALA A 166 -34.15 25.42 40.43
N ARG A 167 -34.63 26.03 39.34
CA ARG A 167 -35.81 25.51 38.63
C ARG A 167 -35.37 24.18 38.01
N GLU A 168 -36.27 23.21 38.05
CA GLU A 168 -36.09 21.82 37.61
C GLU A 168 -35.06 21.69 36.50
N ALA A 169 -34.03 20.88 36.73
CA ALA A 169 -32.99 20.58 35.74
C ALA A 169 -33.61 19.77 34.60
N GLU A 170 -34.32 20.45 33.70
CA GLU A 170 -34.53 19.97 32.34
C GLU A 170 -33.13 19.93 31.73
N GLU A 171 -32.59 18.72 31.56
CA GLU A 171 -31.34 18.53 30.83
C GLU A 171 -31.55 19.10 29.43
N VAL A 172 -31.07 20.33 29.19
CA VAL A 172 -31.11 20.94 27.87
C VAL A 172 -30.26 20.05 26.96
N PRO A 173 -30.85 19.30 26.02
CA PRO A 173 -30.08 18.43 25.16
C PRO A 173 -29.18 19.32 24.32
N PHE A 174 -27.88 19.03 24.29
CA PHE A 174 -26.96 19.72 23.38
C PHE A 174 -27.34 19.35 21.95
N ASP A 175 -28.17 20.17 21.32
CA ASP A 175 -28.62 20.00 19.96
C ASP A 175 -27.50 20.45 19.00
N LEU A 176 -26.87 19.47 18.37
CA LEU A 176 -25.79 19.69 17.41
C LEU A 176 -26.29 20.48 16.19
N GLU A 177 -27.56 20.33 15.81
CA GLU A 177 -28.14 21.02 14.65
C GLU A 177 -28.31 22.51 14.95
N GLU A 178 -28.78 22.86 16.14
CA GLU A 178 -28.94 24.25 16.58
C GLU A 178 -27.58 24.96 16.71
N CYS A 179 -26.58 24.24 17.25
CA CYS A 179 -25.20 24.72 17.31
C CYS A 179 -24.62 25.00 15.90
N MET A 180 -24.78 24.06 14.96
CA MET A 180 -24.30 24.23 13.58
C MET A 180 -25.02 25.37 12.85
N LYS A 181 -26.33 25.57 13.13
CA LYS A 181 -27.10 26.69 12.59
C LYS A 181 -26.58 28.02 13.10
N TYR A 182 -26.32 28.12 14.41
CA TYR A 182 -25.76 29.32 15.03
C TYR A 182 -24.44 29.72 14.36
N TYR A 183 -23.50 28.79 14.16
CA TYR A 183 -22.22 29.09 13.52
C TYR A 183 -22.29 29.30 12.01
N ALA A 184 -23.38 28.88 11.34
CA ALA A 184 -23.59 29.19 9.93
C ALA A 184 -24.05 30.64 9.70
N ASP A 185 -24.76 31.22 10.67
CA ASP A 185 -25.33 32.58 10.59
C ASP A 185 -24.44 33.67 11.21
N VAL A 186 -23.33 33.28 11.88
CA VAL A 186 -22.31 34.23 12.33
C VAL A 186 -21.48 34.65 11.11
N GLU A 187 -21.92 35.72 10.44
CA GLU A 187 -21.07 36.46 9.52
C GLU A 187 -19.92 37.07 10.32
N VAL A 188 -18.77 36.42 10.29
CA VAL A 188 -17.51 37.00 10.76
C VAL A 188 -17.10 38.03 9.70
N PRO A 189 -17.08 39.35 9.99
CA PRO A 189 -16.62 40.33 9.01
C PRO A 189 -15.13 40.10 8.74
N PHE A 190 -14.85 39.45 7.61
CA PHE A 190 -13.51 39.26 7.08
C PHE A 190 -13.09 40.58 6.43
N GLU A 191 -12.47 41.49 7.19
CA GLU A 191 -11.78 42.62 6.61
C GLU A 191 -10.53 42.11 5.87
N ILE A 192 -10.65 41.95 4.55
CA ILE A 192 -9.51 41.76 3.66
C ILE A 192 -8.72 43.06 3.67
N GLY A 193 -7.72 43.13 4.56
CA GLY A 193 -6.64 44.10 4.49
C GLY A 193 -5.89 43.93 3.18
N GLN A 194 -6.24 44.76 2.19
CA GLN A 194 -5.42 45.23 1.07
C GLN A 194 -4.48 44.19 0.42
N THR A 195 -4.98 43.42 -0.55
CA THR A 195 -4.11 42.86 -1.58
C THR A 195 -3.91 43.86 -2.70
N ALA A 196 -2.66 43.95 -3.13
CA ALA A 196 -2.12 44.90 -4.08
C ALA A 196 -2.98 45.05 -5.33
N ARG A 197 -3.10 46.31 -5.79
CA ARG A 197 -3.49 46.65 -7.15
C ARG A 197 -2.60 45.87 -8.13
N ILE A 198 -3.16 44.82 -8.73
CA ILE A 198 -2.59 44.20 -9.92
C ILE A 198 -2.68 45.26 -11.02
N ALA A 199 -1.52 45.74 -11.46
CA ALA A 199 -1.41 46.63 -12.61
C ALA A 199 -2.02 45.93 -13.84
N PRO A 200 -2.74 46.66 -14.72
CA PRO A 200 -3.23 46.07 -15.96
C PRO A 200 -2.05 45.64 -16.85
N PRO A 201 -2.23 44.58 -17.67
CA PRO A 201 -1.20 44.10 -18.58
C PRO A 201 -0.89 45.17 -19.63
N ILE A 202 0.41 45.37 -19.87
CA ILE A 202 0.92 46.28 -20.89
C ILE A 202 0.58 45.67 -22.26
N GLU A 203 -0.42 46.21 -22.93
CA GLU A 203 -0.65 46.01 -24.36
C GLU A 203 0.46 46.74 -25.15
N GLY A 204 1.22 46.01 -25.97
CA GLY A 204 2.08 46.63 -26.98
C GLY A 204 3.46 46.00 -27.14
N ALA A 205 3.52 44.79 -27.71
CA ALA A 205 4.68 44.32 -28.48
C ALA A 205 4.24 43.19 -29.42
N PHE A 206 3.43 43.57 -30.42
CA PHE A 206 3.19 42.76 -31.61
C PHE A 206 4.48 42.81 -32.45
N CYS A 207 5.35 41.81 -32.30
CA CYS A 207 6.46 41.61 -33.21
C CYS A 207 5.96 40.77 -34.38
N GLU A 208 5.65 41.47 -35.45
CA GLU A 208 5.30 40.97 -36.78
C GLU A 208 6.46 40.09 -37.30
N MET A 209 6.30 38.75 -37.22
CA MET A 209 7.17 37.82 -37.94
C MET A 209 6.58 37.60 -39.32
N ALA A 210 7.16 38.28 -40.30
CA ALA A 210 6.87 38.12 -41.71
C ALA A 210 7.18 36.69 -42.17
N ASP A 211 6.22 36.11 -42.89
CA ASP A 211 6.40 34.96 -43.75
C ASP A 211 7.56 35.19 -44.72
N THR A 212 8.53 34.28 -44.74
CA THR A 212 9.40 34.03 -45.91
C THR A 212 10.03 32.65 -45.80
N THR A 213 9.35 31.65 -46.34
CA THR A 213 10.01 30.59 -47.12
C THR A 213 10.19 31.15 -48.54
N PRO A 214 11.31 30.88 -49.24
CA PRO A 214 11.48 29.54 -49.79
C PRO A 214 12.93 29.05 -50.02
N ASP A 215 13.00 27.79 -50.43
CA ASP A 215 14.01 27.16 -51.29
C ASP A 215 15.34 26.64 -50.71
N GLY A 216 15.42 25.31 -50.67
CA GLY A 216 16.51 24.62 -51.37
C GLY A 216 17.45 23.76 -50.53
N LEU A 217 17.61 22.51 -50.98
CA LEU A 217 18.70 21.55 -50.69
C LEU A 217 18.54 20.79 -49.37
N GLY A 218 18.54 19.46 -49.30
CA GLY A 218 18.66 18.40 -50.28
C GLY A 218 18.63 17.11 -49.46
N PHE A 219 17.67 16.24 -49.73
CA PHE A 219 17.59 14.91 -49.15
C PHE A 219 18.57 14.02 -49.93
N ASP A 220 19.64 13.56 -49.27
CA ASP A 220 20.57 12.56 -49.83
C ASP A 220 20.27 11.17 -49.25
N PRO A 221 19.62 10.26 -50.00
CA PRO A 221 19.47 8.86 -49.64
C PRO A 221 20.62 8.05 -50.26
N ASN A 222 21.83 8.17 -49.71
CA ASN A 222 22.94 7.29 -50.06
C ASN A 222 23.99 7.22 -48.94
N PHE A 223 23.57 6.73 -47.77
CA PHE A 223 24.53 6.25 -46.78
C PHE A 223 24.77 4.77 -47.05
N ALA A 224 25.70 4.54 -47.98
CA ALA A 224 26.04 3.25 -48.56
C ALA A 224 26.60 2.26 -47.53
N GLN A 225 26.13 1.02 -47.66
CA GLN A 225 26.89 -0.19 -47.33
C GLN A 225 28.18 -0.21 -48.17
N ASN A 226 29.28 -0.67 -47.56
CA ASN A 226 30.35 -1.52 -48.13
C ASN A 226 31.71 -1.15 -47.56
N GLY A 227 32.44 -2.17 -47.11
CA GLY A 227 33.82 -2.06 -46.63
C GLY A 227 34.28 -3.37 -46.01
N GLU A 228 34.26 -4.45 -46.78
CA GLU A 228 35.20 -5.57 -46.61
C GLU A 228 36.57 -5.12 -47.15
N GLU A 229 37.61 -5.28 -46.33
CA GLU A 229 38.89 -5.94 -46.64
C GLU A 229 39.63 -6.27 -45.33
#